data_AF-A0A5D4G342-F1
#
_entry.id   AF-A0A5D4G342-F1
#
_cell.length_a   1.000
_cell.length_b   1.000
_cell.length_c   1.000
_cell.angle_alpha   90.00
_cell.angle_beta   90.00
_cell.angle_gamma   90.00
#
_symmetry.space_group_name_H-M   'P 1'
#
loop_
_entity.id
_entity.type
_entity.pdbx_description
1 polymer ?
#
loop_
_entity_poly.entity_id
_entity_poly.type
_entity_poly.pdbx_seq_one_letter_code
_entity_poly.pdbx_strand_id
1 'polypeptide(L)'
;MGGDKLPRGGCGLAAKLGRRRGGSGLVLRWGRGLSVRQVRISSVAKKNKKNQDLPEGMSRRQAKLAARAAERAKLQRDARPYADFAMESDLVALQEFVPSARVKVEVEGIDFPVSLVTVLPGAVAAMRRAAEDGGEGFVALQTQRPGDNPNRDLAYALNWMKTAQPGAALEVGVADGNEPELTDLLDPKADAEIVVEQDFNWWLTEEHQDNPQVAATLQRANDSVLPSEKVRGEFKGAAWWIDPGERAHIRWVRPEDENELLNALARVHAAGELHLGEGSKFAGVFRTHGVMVPVWDLDNSWEPQTWQKGLEALDKKIAEALANDSGRFSPEEQKAKQTIVSREVTIR
;
A
#
# COMPACT_ATOMS: atom_id res chain seq x y z
N MET A 1 -26.14 -8.50 63.87
CA MET A 1 -25.12 -9.58 63.84
C MET A 1 -24.50 -9.49 62.45
N GLY A 2 -23.37 -8.80 62.27
CA GLY A 2 -22.02 -9.29 62.59
C GLY A 2 -21.57 -10.14 61.39
N GLY A 3 -20.52 -9.85 60.64
CA GLY A 3 -19.30 -9.13 60.94
C GLY A 3 -18.16 -9.98 60.38
N ASP A 4 -17.49 -9.44 59.37
CA ASP A 4 -16.03 -9.43 59.22
C ASP A 4 -15.21 -10.74 58.99
N LYS A 5 -14.15 -10.56 58.17
CA LYS A 5 -12.85 -11.28 58.09
C LYS A 5 -12.64 -12.51 57.19
N LEU A 6 -11.87 -12.24 56.12
CA LEU A 6 -10.66 -12.94 55.62
C LEU A 6 -9.90 -13.78 56.67
N PRO A 7 -9.14 -14.87 56.33
CA PRO A 7 -7.81 -14.71 55.69
C PRO A 7 -7.19 -15.87 54.84
N ARG A 8 -6.24 -15.45 53.97
CA ARG A 8 -4.86 -15.94 53.68
C ARG A 8 -4.56 -17.39 53.22
N GLY A 9 -3.71 -17.46 52.17
CA GLY A 9 -2.54 -18.38 52.07
C GLY A 9 -2.25 -18.92 50.66
N GLY A 10 -1.37 -18.28 49.86
CA GLY A 10 -0.02 -18.82 49.46
C GLY A 10 -0.07 -19.44 48.05
N CYS A 11 0.93 -19.46 47.14
CA CYS A 11 2.36 -19.14 47.11
C CYS A 11 2.82 -19.16 45.61
N GLY A 12 3.96 -18.54 45.24
CA GLY A 12 4.62 -18.71 43.92
C GLY A 12 5.10 -17.40 43.25
N LEU A 13 6.14 -16.71 43.73
CA LEU A 13 7.59 -16.91 43.51
C LEU A 13 8.12 -16.55 42.10
N ALA A 14 8.82 -15.43 41.96
CA ALA A 14 9.95 -15.27 41.03
C ALA A 14 10.82 -14.05 41.42
N ALA A 15 12.14 -14.27 41.38
CA ALA A 15 13.16 -13.57 42.15
C ALA A 15 13.68 -12.26 41.54
N LYS A 16 14.05 -11.34 42.43
CA LYS A 16 14.92 -10.17 42.21
C LYS A 16 16.20 -10.40 43.03
N LEU A 17 17.38 -10.35 42.41
CA LEU A 17 18.70 -10.21 43.05
C LEU A 17 19.61 -9.58 41.97
N GLY A 18 20.38 -8.53 42.16
CA GLY A 18 20.98 -8.00 43.38
C GLY A 18 22.50 -8.00 43.20
N ARG A 19 23.09 -6.84 42.89
CA ARG A 19 24.55 -6.61 42.82
C ARG A 19 25.26 -7.05 44.10
N ARG A 20 26.50 -7.56 44.01
CA ARG A 20 27.64 -7.08 44.82
C ARG A 20 29.01 -7.58 44.33
N ARG A 21 30.02 -6.78 44.67
CA ARG A 21 31.43 -6.79 44.31
C ARG A 21 32.26 -7.72 45.22
N GLY A 22 33.39 -8.18 44.67
CA GLY A 22 34.70 -8.17 45.34
C GLY A 22 35.11 -9.44 46.09
N GLY A 23 36.37 -9.87 45.89
CA GLY A 23 36.99 -10.88 46.76
C GLY A 23 38.17 -11.64 46.13
N SER A 24 39.36 -11.06 46.31
CA SER A 24 40.73 -11.60 46.24
C SER A 24 41.02 -13.08 46.57
N GLY A 25 42.11 -13.58 45.97
CA GLY A 25 42.97 -14.69 46.43
C GLY A 25 43.55 -15.45 45.23
N LEU A 26 44.79 -15.92 45.16
CA LEU A 26 45.97 -15.89 46.01
C LEU A 26 47.17 -16.28 45.11
N VAL A 27 48.35 -15.77 45.49
CA VAL A 27 49.68 -15.93 44.91
C VAL A 27 50.18 -17.38 44.84
N LEU A 28 50.99 -17.71 43.82
CA LEU A 28 52.13 -18.65 43.94
C LEU A 28 53.28 -18.25 43.00
N ARG A 29 54.44 -17.99 43.61
CA ARG A 29 55.76 -17.61 43.06
C ARG A 29 56.65 -18.85 43.29
N TRP A 30 57.47 -19.35 42.37
CA TRP A 30 58.82 -18.90 42.02
C TRP A 30 59.43 -19.93 41.04
N GLY A 31 60.30 -19.51 40.13
CA GLY A 31 61.16 -20.43 39.37
C GLY A 31 62.10 -19.71 38.41
N ARG A 32 63.39 -19.67 38.76
CA ARG A 32 64.49 -18.90 38.17
C ARG A 32 64.80 -19.22 36.69
N GLY A 33 65.02 -18.15 35.92
CA GLY A 33 66.21 -17.92 35.09
C GLY A 33 66.47 -18.81 33.88
N LEU A 34 66.43 -18.23 32.68
CA LEU A 34 67.45 -18.45 31.63
C LEU A 34 67.29 -17.44 30.48
N SER A 35 68.44 -17.23 29.85
CA SER A 35 68.86 -16.09 29.03
C SER A 35 68.17 -15.95 27.66
N VAL A 36 68.11 -14.70 27.21
CA VAL A 36 67.70 -14.22 25.90
C VAL A 36 68.54 -14.87 24.79
N ARG A 37 67.86 -15.50 23.83
CA ARG A 37 68.34 -15.61 22.44
C ARG A 37 67.27 -15.09 21.50
N GLN A 38 67.58 -13.93 20.93
CA GLN A 38 66.83 -13.26 19.88
C GLN A 38 66.95 -14.07 18.59
N VAL A 39 65.89 -14.80 18.22
CA VAL A 39 65.72 -15.34 16.86
C VAL A 39 64.83 -14.37 16.11
N ARG A 40 65.43 -13.56 15.22
CA ARG A 40 64.71 -12.86 14.17
C ARG A 40 64.20 -13.90 13.17
N ILE A 41 62.91 -14.18 13.20
CA ILE A 41 62.20 -14.76 12.05
C ILE A 41 61.44 -13.63 11.38
N SER A 42 61.87 -13.34 10.16
CA SER A 42 61.31 -12.38 9.21
C SER A 42 59.79 -12.53 9.11
N SER A 43 59.05 -11.48 9.44
CA SER A 43 57.63 -11.39 9.10
C SER A 43 57.52 -11.21 7.58
N VAL A 44 57.20 -12.28 6.87
CA VAL A 44 56.64 -12.16 5.53
C VAL A 44 55.33 -11.40 5.69
N ALA A 45 55.30 -10.15 5.22
CA ALA A 45 54.08 -9.37 5.14
C ALA A 45 53.06 -10.20 4.33
N LYS A 46 52.06 -10.77 5.02
CA LYS A 46 50.87 -11.30 4.36
C LYS A 46 50.21 -10.11 3.65
N LYS A 47 50.54 -9.93 2.37
CA LYS A 47 49.75 -9.11 1.45
C LYS A 47 48.33 -9.64 1.56
N ASN A 48 47.46 -8.85 2.19
CA ASN A 48 46.06 -9.15 2.35
C ASN A 48 45.45 -9.30 0.95
N LYS A 49 45.33 -10.54 0.46
CA LYS A 49 44.46 -10.92 -0.65
C LYS A 49 43.01 -10.68 -0.20
N LYS A 50 42.57 -9.43 -0.26
CA LYS A 50 41.16 -9.03 -0.14
C LYS A 50 40.86 -7.97 -1.19
N ASN A 51 41.26 -8.26 -2.43
CA ASN A 51 40.83 -7.51 -3.60
C ASN A 51 39.98 -8.46 -4.42
N GLN A 52 38.75 -8.68 -3.96
CA GLN A 52 37.71 -9.29 -4.77
C GLN A 52 36.49 -8.38 -4.61
N ASP A 53 36.17 -7.78 -5.75
CA ASP A 53 34.96 -7.03 -6.10
C ASP A 53 34.73 -5.68 -5.41
N LEU A 54 35.59 -4.72 -5.75
CA LEU A 54 35.29 -3.29 -5.65
C LEU A 54 34.95 -2.77 -7.05
N PRO A 55 33.83 -2.05 -7.25
CA PRO A 55 33.58 -1.33 -8.50
C PRO A 55 34.77 -0.42 -8.85
N GLU A 56 35.16 -0.37 -10.13
CA GLU A 56 36.36 0.36 -10.56
C GLU A 56 36.34 1.81 -10.05
N GLY A 57 37.45 2.23 -9.41
CA GLY A 57 37.65 3.60 -8.94
C GLY A 57 37.13 3.94 -7.54
N MET A 58 36.36 3.07 -6.86
CA MET A 58 35.84 3.36 -5.51
C MET A 58 36.74 2.84 -4.38
N SER A 59 37.00 3.69 -3.38
CA SER A 59 37.59 3.23 -2.11
C SER A 59 36.62 2.31 -1.37
N ARG A 60 37.12 1.39 -0.54
CA ARG A 60 36.27 0.47 0.27
C ARG A 60 35.20 1.17 1.10
N ARG A 61 35.48 2.40 1.57
CA ARG A 61 34.50 3.21 2.31
C ARG A 61 33.42 3.75 1.39
N GLN A 62 33.77 4.20 0.19
CA GLN A 62 32.81 4.65 -0.82
C GLN A 62 31.93 3.51 -1.32
N ALA A 63 32.50 2.34 -1.65
CA ALA A 63 31.71 1.16 -2.05
C ALA A 63 30.75 0.70 -0.94
N LYS A 64 31.19 0.71 0.32
CA LYS A 64 30.32 0.37 1.47
C LYS A 64 29.23 1.43 1.73
N LEU A 65 29.53 2.71 1.51
CA LEU A 65 28.54 3.79 1.64
C LEU A 65 27.54 3.76 0.49
N ALA A 66 27.98 3.48 -0.74
CA ALA A 66 27.13 3.29 -1.91
C ALA A 66 26.23 2.06 -1.75
N ALA A 67 26.76 0.94 -1.28
CA ALA A 67 25.96 -0.25 -0.98
C ALA A 67 24.90 0.01 0.12
N ARG A 68 25.25 0.76 1.17
CA ARG A 68 24.29 1.17 2.21
C ARG A 68 23.28 2.20 1.72
N ALA A 69 23.68 3.10 0.81
CA ALA A 69 22.78 4.05 0.18
C ALA A 69 21.80 3.33 -0.74
N ALA A 70 22.27 2.36 -1.53
CA ALA A 70 21.44 1.49 -2.34
C ALA A 70 20.50 0.62 -1.48
N GLU A 71 20.97 0.06 -0.37
CA GLU A 71 20.14 -0.68 0.59
C GLU A 71 19.06 0.22 1.22
N ARG A 72 19.41 1.46 1.58
CA ARG A 72 18.43 2.45 2.09
C ARG A 72 17.44 2.89 1.03
N ALA A 73 17.89 3.12 -0.20
CA ALA A 73 17.01 3.47 -1.31
C ALA A 73 16.06 2.30 -1.62
N LYS A 74 16.54 1.05 -1.57
CA LYS A 74 15.70 -0.15 -1.73
C LYS A 74 14.64 -0.30 -0.64
N LEU A 75 14.93 0.14 0.58
CA LEU A 75 14.03 0.10 1.75
C LEU A 75 13.21 1.40 1.93
N GLN A 76 13.42 2.41 1.09
CA GLN A 76 12.66 3.64 1.16
C GLN A 76 11.28 3.36 0.57
N ARG A 77 10.23 3.54 1.38
CA ARG A 77 8.85 3.50 0.92
C ARG A 77 8.59 4.64 -0.06
N ASP A 78 7.98 4.31 -1.18
CA ASP A 78 7.39 5.29 -2.08
C ASP A 78 6.22 5.98 -1.36
N ALA A 79 6.32 7.30 -1.22
CA ALA A 79 5.30 8.08 -0.55
C ALA A 79 4.04 8.25 -1.40
N ARG A 80 4.16 8.22 -2.74
CA ARG A 80 3.06 8.44 -3.68
C ARG A 80 3.27 7.59 -4.95
N PRO A 81 3.01 6.27 -4.87
CA PRO A 81 3.34 5.29 -5.90
C PRO A 81 2.94 5.63 -7.33
N TYR A 82 1.84 6.36 -7.52
CA TYR A 82 1.28 6.56 -8.86
C TYR A 82 1.24 8.04 -9.27
N ALA A 83 2.03 8.91 -8.64
CA ALA A 83 2.01 10.37 -8.89
C ALA A 83 2.16 10.77 -10.37
N ASP A 84 2.91 9.97 -11.15
CA ASP A 84 3.20 10.26 -12.55
C ASP A 84 2.10 9.76 -13.52
N PHE A 85 1.07 9.06 -13.02
CA PHE A 85 0.04 8.42 -13.84
C PHE A 85 -1.27 9.23 -13.88
N ALA A 86 -1.85 9.38 -15.07
CA ALA A 86 -3.17 9.98 -15.24
C ALA A 86 -4.26 9.22 -14.47
N MET A 87 -4.14 7.88 -14.41
CA MET A 87 -5.02 7.00 -13.63
C MET A 87 -4.64 6.88 -12.15
N GLU A 88 -3.80 7.76 -11.58
CA GLU A 88 -3.36 7.67 -10.18
C GLU A 88 -4.51 7.39 -9.20
N SER A 89 -5.55 8.24 -9.26
CA SER A 89 -6.67 8.16 -8.32
C SER A 89 -7.44 6.84 -8.45
N ASP A 90 -7.50 6.31 -9.65
CA ASP A 90 -8.12 5.02 -9.93
C ASP A 90 -7.26 3.85 -9.46
N LEU A 91 -5.96 3.85 -9.74
CA LEU A 91 -5.03 2.81 -9.27
C LEU A 91 -5.02 2.74 -7.74
N VAL A 92 -5.02 3.89 -7.06
CA VAL A 92 -5.16 3.96 -5.60
C VAL A 92 -6.49 3.36 -5.14
N ALA A 93 -7.61 3.70 -5.79
CA ALA A 93 -8.92 3.14 -5.41
C ALA A 93 -8.98 1.61 -5.61
N LEU A 94 -8.52 1.13 -6.77
CA LEU A 94 -8.46 -0.28 -7.11
C LEU A 94 -7.59 -1.08 -6.15
N GLN A 95 -6.49 -0.50 -5.69
CA GLN A 95 -5.59 -1.12 -4.74
C GLN A 95 -6.14 -1.13 -3.31
N GLU A 96 -6.89 -0.11 -2.89
CA GLU A 96 -7.17 0.08 -1.46
C GLU A 96 -8.57 -0.36 -1.03
N PHE A 97 -9.57 -0.24 -1.90
CA PHE A 97 -10.95 -0.46 -1.44
C PHE A 97 -11.98 -0.83 -2.49
N VAL A 98 -11.71 -0.70 -3.79
CA VAL A 98 -12.65 -1.22 -4.79
C VAL A 98 -12.64 -2.74 -4.68
N PRO A 99 -13.80 -3.43 -4.54
CA PRO A 99 -13.83 -4.87 -4.30
C PRO A 99 -13.50 -5.74 -5.52
N SER A 100 -13.99 -5.35 -6.70
CA SER A 100 -13.83 -6.13 -7.93
C SER A 100 -13.98 -5.22 -9.15
N ALA A 101 -12.87 -5.00 -9.84
CA ALA A 101 -12.84 -4.26 -11.09
C ALA A 101 -11.59 -4.65 -11.89
N ARG A 102 -11.62 -4.32 -13.19
CA ARG A 102 -10.51 -4.53 -14.10
C ARG A 102 -10.34 -3.37 -15.06
N VAL A 103 -9.11 -3.15 -15.49
CA VAL A 103 -8.74 -2.16 -16.50
C VAL A 103 -7.77 -2.82 -17.47
N LYS A 104 -8.08 -2.72 -18.77
CA LYS A 104 -7.19 -3.20 -19.82
C LYS A 104 -6.02 -2.23 -19.96
N VAL A 105 -4.81 -2.76 -20.03
CA VAL A 105 -3.59 -1.96 -20.14
C VAL A 105 -2.71 -2.49 -21.26
N GLU A 106 -2.10 -1.56 -22.00
CA GLU A 106 -1.03 -1.88 -22.94
C GLU A 106 0.28 -1.94 -22.16
N VAL A 107 1.00 -3.06 -22.30
CA VAL A 107 2.26 -3.29 -21.58
C VAL A 107 3.39 -3.41 -22.60
N GLU A 108 4.40 -2.55 -22.48
CA GLU A 108 5.52 -2.52 -23.41
C GLU A 108 6.22 -3.89 -23.50
N GLY A 109 6.34 -4.42 -24.73
CA GLY A 109 6.96 -5.72 -24.98
C GLY A 109 6.06 -6.94 -24.71
N ILE A 110 4.74 -6.76 -24.61
CA ILE A 110 3.75 -7.83 -24.57
C ILE A 110 2.82 -7.70 -25.79
N ASP A 111 2.53 -8.82 -26.46
CA ASP A 111 1.71 -8.90 -27.68
C ASP A 111 0.33 -9.55 -27.48
N PHE A 112 -0.04 -9.80 -26.22
CA PHE A 112 -1.34 -10.36 -25.82
C PHE A 112 -2.06 -9.43 -24.83
N PRO A 113 -3.40 -9.52 -24.71
CA PRO A 113 -4.14 -8.64 -23.80
C PRO A 113 -3.71 -8.81 -22.34
N VAL A 114 -3.48 -7.69 -21.65
CA VAL A 114 -3.22 -7.66 -20.21
C VAL A 114 -4.26 -6.77 -19.52
N SER A 115 -4.76 -7.21 -18.37
CA SER A 115 -5.61 -6.40 -17.50
C SER A 115 -5.00 -6.26 -16.11
N LEU A 116 -5.01 -5.05 -15.55
CA LEU A 116 -4.90 -4.88 -14.11
C LEU A 116 -6.26 -5.21 -13.49
N VAL A 117 -6.25 -5.94 -12.40
CA VAL A 117 -7.46 -6.34 -11.68
C VAL A 117 -7.31 -6.01 -10.21
N THR A 118 -8.42 -5.78 -9.53
CA THR A 118 -8.41 -5.58 -8.08
C THR A 118 -7.73 -6.75 -7.38
N VAL A 119 -8.26 -7.96 -7.53
CA VAL A 119 -7.77 -9.16 -6.85
C VAL A 119 -7.92 -10.37 -7.76
N LEU A 120 -6.97 -11.30 -7.67
CA LEU A 120 -7.03 -12.59 -8.35
C LEU A 120 -7.41 -13.72 -7.39
N PRO A 121 -7.96 -14.85 -7.90
CA PRO A 121 -8.17 -16.04 -7.09
C PRO A 121 -6.90 -16.47 -6.34
N GLY A 122 -7.06 -16.81 -5.06
CA GLY A 122 -5.92 -17.11 -4.17
C GLY A 122 -5.06 -15.90 -3.79
N ALA A 123 -5.47 -14.69 -4.19
CA ALA A 123 -4.75 -13.43 -3.96
C ALA A 123 -3.28 -13.47 -4.44
N VAL A 124 -3.05 -14.19 -5.55
CA VAL A 124 -1.79 -14.22 -6.29
C VAL A 124 -1.54 -12.88 -6.98
N ALA A 125 -0.29 -12.55 -7.23
CA ALA A 125 0.10 -11.26 -7.80
C ALA A 125 -0.16 -11.14 -9.30
N ALA A 126 0.00 -12.23 -10.06
CA ALA A 126 -0.30 -12.23 -11.48
C ALA A 126 -0.60 -13.64 -11.99
N MET A 127 -1.29 -13.75 -13.12
CA MET A 127 -1.45 -15.01 -13.83
C MET A 127 -1.57 -14.79 -15.34
N ARG A 128 -1.06 -15.74 -16.11
CA ARG A 128 -1.32 -15.85 -17.55
C ARG A 128 -2.28 -17.00 -17.76
N ARG A 129 -3.43 -16.71 -18.37
CA ARG A 129 -4.45 -17.71 -18.67
C ARG A 129 -3.88 -18.80 -19.61
N ALA A 130 -4.43 -20.01 -19.56
CA ALA A 130 -4.03 -21.08 -20.46
C ALA A 130 -4.28 -20.67 -21.93
N ALA A 131 -3.50 -21.22 -22.85
CA ALA A 131 -3.58 -20.84 -24.27
C ALA A 131 -4.95 -21.22 -24.89
N GLU A 132 -5.52 -22.34 -24.45
CA GLU A 132 -6.84 -22.81 -24.86
C GLU A 132 -8.00 -21.91 -24.38
N ASP A 133 -7.79 -21.17 -23.29
CA ASP A 133 -8.76 -20.23 -22.74
C ASP A 133 -8.48 -18.77 -23.14
N GLY A 134 -7.65 -18.53 -24.16
CA GLY A 134 -7.39 -17.20 -24.74
C GLY A 134 -6.05 -16.56 -24.38
N GLY A 135 -5.30 -17.10 -23.40
CA GLY A 135 -3.90 -16.72 -23.14
C GLY A 135 -3.67 -15.32 -22.56
N GLU A 136 -4.72 -14.60 -22.17
CA GLU A 136 -4.67 -13.24 -21.62
C GLU A 136 -3.94 -13.19 -20.25
N GLY A 137 -3.30 -12.06 -19.97
CA GLY A 137 -2.58 -11.80 -18.72
C GLY A 137 -3.42 -10.98 -17.73
N PHE A 138 -3.30 -11.29 -16.44
CA PHE A 138 -3.92 -10.54 -15.37
C PHE A 138 -2.90 -10.23 -14.27
N VAL A 139 -2.90 -9.00 -13.76
CA VAL A 139 -2.04 -8.56 -12.66
C VAL A 139 -2.91 -7.95 -11.56
N ALA A 140 -2.82 -8.48 -10.34
CA ALA A 140 -3.60 -8.03 -9.20
C ALA A 140 -2.95 -6.82 -8.51
N LEU A 141 -3.76 -5.85 -8.10
CA LEU A 141 -3.33 -4.73 -7.28
C LEU A 141 -3.43 -5.05 -5.78
N GLN A 142 -4.40 -5.87 -5.38
CA GLN A 142 -4.56 -6.42 -4.04
C GLN A 142 -4.02 -7.84 -3.99
N THR A 143 -3.00 -8.05 -3.17
CA THR A 143 -2.33 -9.35 -3.03
C THR A 143 -2.28 -9.78 -1.57
N GLN A 144 -2.06 -11.07 -1.32
CA GLN A 144 -1.97 -11.59 0.05
C GLN A 144 -0.76 -11.03 0.83
N ARG A 145 0.30 -10.66 0.12
CA ARG A 145 1.55 -10.15 0.68
C ARG A 145 1.99 -8.92 -0.11
N PRO A 146 1.37 -7.75 0.14
CA PRO A 146 1.82 -6.52 -0.50
C PRO A 146 3.23 -6.17 0.00
N GLY A 147 4.06 -5.66 -0.88
CA GLY A 147 5.33 -5.06 -0.51
C GLY A 147 5.14 -3.64 0.01
N ASP A 148 6.26 -3.03 0.34
CA ASP A 148 6.31 -1.65 0.85
C ASP A 148 6.29 -0.59 -0.27
N ASN A 149 6.33 -1.01 -1.54
CA ASN A 149 6.45 -0.14 -2.70
C ASN A 149 5.50 -0.60 -3.83
N PRO A 150 4.21 -0.23 -3.77
CA PRO A 150 3.21 -0.70 -4.73
C PRO A 150 3.56 -0.49 -6.20
N ASN A 151 4.17 0.66 -6.54
CA ASN A 151 4.63 0.95 -7.89
C ASN A 151 5.62 -0.11 -8.40
N ARG A 152 6.63 -0.41 -7.58
CA ARG A 152 7.69 -1.38 -7.90
C ARG A 152 7.15 -2.80 -7.92
N ASP A 153 6.24 -3.14 -7.01
CA ASP A 153 5.58 -4.45 -6.99
C ASP A 153 4.75 -4.66 -8.27
N LEU A 154 4.02 -3.64 -8.70
CA LEU A 154 3.27 -3.65 -9.95
C LEU A 154 4.22 -3.80 -11.16
N ALA A 155 5.31 -3.03 -11.19
CA ALA A 155 6.31 -3.14 -12.25
C ALA A 155 6.96 -4.53 -12.30
N TYR A 156 7.24 -5.12 -11.14
CA TYR A 156 7.77 -6.48 -11.02
C TYR A 156 6.81 -7.51 -11.63
N ALA A 157 5.52 -7.45 -11.26
CA ALA A 157 4.51 -8.38 -11.74
C ALA A 157 4.25 -8.25 -13.26
N LEU A 158 4.22 -7.01 -13.78
CA LEU A 158 4.09 -6.74 -15.22
C LEU A 158 5.33 -7.18 -16.00
N ASN A 159 6.53 -6.97 -15.46
CA ASN A 159 7.76 -7.43 -16.09
C ASN A 159 7.85 -8.97 -16.12
N TRP A 160 7.40 -9.65 -15.05
CA TRP A 160 7.27 -11.10 -15.05
C TRP A 160 6.35 -11.60 -16.18
N MET A 161 5.24 -10.90 -16.42
CA MET A 161 4.25 -11.26 -17.45
C MET A 161 4.85 -11.40 -18.85
N LYS A 162 5.89 -10.61 -19.20
CA LYS A 162 6.60 -10.68 -20.48
C LYS A 162 7.16 -12.07 -20.79
N THR A 163 7.49 -12.83 -19.76
CA THR A 163 8.11 -14.17 -19.88
C THR A 163 7.22 -15.29 -19.35
N ALA A 164 6.05 -14.96 -18.81
CA ALA A 164 5.10 -15.94 -18.27
C ALA A 164 4.60 -16.87 -19.38
N GLN A 165 4.64 -18.18 -19.15
CA GLN A 165 4.02 -19.14 -20.07
C GLN A 165 2.50 -19.22 -19.85
N PRO A 166 1.69 -19.55 -20.86
CA PRO A 166 0.26 -19.77 -20.67
C PRO A 166 -0.01 -20.78 -19.55
N GLY A 167 -0.93 -20.45 -18.64
CA GLY A 167 -1.24 -21.23 -17.43
C GLY A 167 -0.33 -20.95 -16.23
N ALA A 168 0.71 -20.11 -16.37
CA ALA A 168 1.58 -19.76 -15.25
C ALA A 168 0.92 -18.76 -14.29
N ALA A 169 1.26 -18.85 -13.00
CA ALA A 169 0.87 -17.90 -11.97
C ALA A 169 2.09 -17.43 -11.16
N LEU A 170 2.05 -16.18 -10.74
CA LEU A 170 3.01 -15.55 -9.85
C LEU A 170 2.35 -15.36 -8.48
N GLU A 171 2.71 -16.19 -7.51
CA GLU A 171 2.11 -16.14 -6.17
C GLU A 171 2.44 -14.84 -5.42
N VAL A 172 3.70 -14.40 -5.48
CA VAL A 172 4.20 -13.23 -4.74
C VAL A 172 4.85 -12.26 -5.72
N GLY A 173 4.33 -11.03 -5.77
CA GLY A 173 4.78 -9.97 -6.67
C GLY A 173 5.61 -8.88 -5.99
N VAL A 174 6.22 -9.17 -4.83
CA VAL A 174 7.03 -8.19 -4.10
C VAL A 174 8.34 -7.96 -4.86
N ALA A 175 8.60 -6.70 -5.19
CA ALA A 175 9.76 -6.26 -5.94
C ALA A 175 11.10 -6.63 -5.27
N ASP A 176 12.05 -7.12 -6.05
CA ASP A 176 13.40 -7.51 -5.59
C ASP A 176 14.47 -6.42 -5.85
N GLY A 177 14.08 -5.34 -6.54
CA GLY A 177 14.93 -4.23 -6.94
C GLY A 177 15.65 -4.41 -8.28
N ASN A 178 15.20 -5.36 -9.10
CA ASN A 178 15.66 -5.54 -10.49
C ASN A 178 14.54 -5.29 -11.51
N GLU A 179 13.35 -4.92 -11.06
CA GLU A 179 12.25 -4.46 -11.91
C GLU A 179 12.62 -3.18 -12.68
N PRO A 180 12.13 -3.00 -13.92
CA PRO A 180 12.21 -1.72 -14.61
C PRO A 180 11.31 -0.68 -13.93
N GLU A 181 11.42 0.58 -14.34
CA GLU A 181 10.47 1.62 -13.90
C GLU A 181 9.07 1.29 -14.43
N LEU A 182 8.02 1.58 -13.66
CA LEU A 182 6.64 1.30 -14.11
C LEU A 182 6.28 2.06 -15.39
N THR A 183 6.85 3.26 -15.57
CA THR A 183 6.67 4.10 -16.77
C THR A 183 7.38 3.55 -18.02
N ASP A 184 8.32 2.62 -17.87
CA ASP A 184 8.89 1.87 -19.00
C ASP A 184 7.97 0.73 -19.46
N LEU A 185 6.96 0.38 -18.64
CA LEU A 185 6.02 -0.71 -18.90
C LEU A 185 4.64 -0.21 -19.31
N LEU A 186 4.16 0.87 -18.69
CA LEU A 186 2.84 1.45 -18.92
C LEU A 186 2.98 2.90 -19.36
N ASP A 187 2.13 3.35 -20.29
CA ASP A 187 2.06 4.77 -20.64
C ASP A 187 1.48 5.57 -19.46
N PRO A 188 2.23 6.50 -18.85
CA PRO A 188 1.73 7.32 -17.74
C PRO A 188 0.54 8.20 -18.10
N LYS A 189 0.30 8.45 -19.39
CA LYS A 189 -0.81 9.29 -19.86
C LYS A 189 -2.04 8.49 -20.26
N ALA A 190 -1.98 7.16 -20.24
CA ALA A 190 -3.12 6.33 -20.56
C ALA A 190 -4.25 6.57 -19.55
N ASP A 191 -5.45 6.76 -20.08
CA ASP A 191 -6.70 6.86 -19.33
C ASP A 191 -7.64 5.78 -19.85
N ALA A 192 -7.53 4.60 -19.25
CA ALA A 192 -8.21 3.40 -19.70
C ALA A 192 -9.54 3.21 -18.96
N GLU A 193 -10.52 2.65 -19.66
CA GLU A 193 -11.82 2.38 -19.06
C GLU A 193 -11.73 1.28 -17.99
N ILE A 194 -12.28 1.57 -16.82
CA ILE A 194 -12.41 0.62 -15.72
C ILE A 194 -13.78 -0.05 -15.81
N VAL A 195 -13.76 -1.38 -15.89
CA VAL A 195 -14.94 -2.22 -15.84
C VAL A 195 -15.11 -2.71 -14.41
N VAL A 196 -16.20 -2.31 -13.76
CA VAL A 196 -16.57 -2.78 -12.42
C VAL A 196 -17.31 -4.10 -12.56
N GLU A 197 -16.84 -5.11 -11.84
CA GLU A 197 -17.40 -6.45 -11.91
C GLU A 197 -18.16 -6.72 -10.60
N GLN A 198 -19.44 -7.10 -10.68
CA GLN A 198 -20.27 -7.31 -9.48
C GLN A 198 -20.03 -8.67 -8.83
N ASP A 199 -19.24 -9.52 -9.49
CA ASP A 199 -18.80 -10.81 -9.00
C ASP A 199 -17.41 -11.12 -9.58
N PHE A 200 -16.93 -12.33 -9.30
CA PHE A 200 -15.69 -12.86 -9.85
C PHE A 200 -15.95 -13.89 -10.96
N ASN A 201 -17.16 -14.00 -11.52
CA ASN A 201 -17.43 -15.00 -12.57
C ASN A 201 -16.65 -14.72 -13.86
N TRP A 202 -16.23 -13.48 -14.09
CA TRP A 202 -15.41 -13.06 -15.23
C TRP A 202 -14.06 -13.80 -15.33
N TRP A 203 -13.55 -14.40 -14.26
CA TRP A 203 -12.30 -15.17 -14.33
C TRP A 203 -12.53 -16.64 -14.70
N LEU A 204 -13.72 -17.20 -14.48
CA LEU A 204 -13.96 -18.62 -14.72
C LEU A 204 -13.83 -18.98 -16.20
N THR A 205 -13.17 -20.10 -16.47
CA THR A 205 -13.21 -20.75 -17.79
C THR A 205 -14.37 -21.75 -17.80
N GLU A 206 -14.75 -22.23 -18.98
CA GLU A 206 -15.83 -23.23 -19.10
C GLU A 206 -15.52 -24.49 -18.27
N GLU A 207 -14.26 -24.94 -18.24
CA GLU A 207 -13.83 -26.08 -17.44
C GLU A 207 -13.95 -25.83 -15.91
N HIS A 208 -13.67 -24.60 -15.46
CA HIS A 208 -13.77 -24.26 -14.04
C HIS A 208 -15.22 -24.15 -13.55
N GLN A 209 -16.17 -23.82 -14.42
CA GLN A 209 -17.60 -23.74 -14.08
C GLN A 209 -18.16 -25.12 -13.69
N ASP A 210 -17.65 -26.18 -14.31
CA ASP A 210 -18.10 -27.55 -14.06
C ASP A 210 -17.48 -28.19 -12.81
N ASN A 211 -16.49 -27.54 -12.17
CA ASN A 211 -15.84 -28.04 -10.96
C ASN A 211 -16.56 -27.54 -9.68
N PRO A 212 -17.25 -28.41 -8.92
CA PRO A 212 -18.06 -28.00 -7.76
C PRO A 212 -17.26 -27.34 -6.64
N GLN A 213 -15.99 -27.71 -6.49
CA GLN A 213 -15.14 -27.18 -5.41
C GLN A 213 -14.60 -25.78 -5.75
N VAL A 214 -14.34 -25.52 -7.02
CA VAL A 214 -14.01 -24.19 -7.53
C VAL A 214 -15.22 -23.28 -7.44
N ALA A 215 -16.38 -23.75 -7.90
CA ALA A 215 -17.65 -23.02 -7.82
C ALA A 215 -18.01 -22.64 -6.37
N ALA A 216 -17.88 -23.55 -5.41
CA ALA A 216 -18.17 -23.26 -3.99
C ALA A 216 -17.19 -22.26 -3.37
N THR A 217 -15.92 -22.26 -3.80
CA THR A 217 -14.94 -21.28 -3.34
C THR A 217 -15.22 -19.91 -3.92
N LEU A 218 -15.60 -19.86 -5.19
CA LEU A 218 -15.98 -18.63 -5.86
C LEU A 218 -17.26 -18.03 -5.29
N GLN A 219 -18.28 -18.85 -5.01
CA GLN A 219 -19.51 -18.36 -4.42
C GLN A 219 -19.24 -17.63 -3.10
N ARG A 220 -18.38 -18.18 -2.24
CA ARG A 220 -17.98 -17.52 -0.99
C ARG A 220 -17.22 -16.21 -1.22
N ALA A 221 -16.43 -16.13 -2.29
CA ALA A 221 -15.77 -14.88 -2.65
C ALA A 221 -16.78 -13.83 -3.16
N ASN A 222 -17.71 -14.25 -4.02
CA ASN A 222 -18.80 -13.40 -4.54
C ASN A 222 -19.70 -12.88 -3.41
N ASP A 223 -20.03 -13.72 -2.42
CA ASP A 223 -20.84 -13.31 -1.26
C ASP A 223 -20.16 -12.23 -0.40
N SER A 224 -18.85 -12.03 -0.57
CA SER A 224 -18.07 -10.98 0.10
C SER A 224 -17.83 -9.73 -0.75
N VAL A 225 -18.22 -9.76 -2.03
CA VAL A 225 -18.12 -8.59 -2.92
C VAL A 225 -19.21 -7.61 -2.53
N LEU A 226 -18.79 -6.42 -2.12
CA LEU A 226 -19.72 -5.32 -1.89
C LEU A 226 -20.13 -4.71 -3.24
N PRO A 227 -21.43 -4.46 -3.48
CA PRO A 227 -21.87 -3.67 -4.61
C PRO A 227 -21.10 -2.36 -4.68
N SER A 228 -20.53 -2.08 -5.85
CA SER A 228 -19.72 -0.89 -6.07
C SER A 228 -19.88 -0.35 -7.47
N GLU A 229 -19.70 0.96 -7.62
CA GLU A 229 -19.73 1.65 -8.90
C GLU A 229 -18.82 2.88 -8.87
N LYS A 230 -18.10 3.12 -9.97
CA LYS A 230 -17.40 4.40 -10.19
C LYS A 230 -18.42 5.44 -10.65
N VAL A 231 -18.59 6.50 -9.87
CA VAL A 231 -19.45 7.62 -10.27
C VAL A 231 -18.72 8.40 -11.35
N ARG A 232 -19.35 8.56 -12.52
CA ARG A 232 -18.75 9.27 -13.66
C ARG A 232 -19.17 10.74 -13.65
N GLY A 233 -18.31 11.67 -14.03
CA GLY A 233 -18.66 13.09 -14.09
C GLY A 233 -17.47 14.00 -14.35
N GLU A 234 -17.75 15.30 -14.46
CA GLU A 234 -16.73 16.32 -14.67
C GLU A 234 -16.18 16.84 -13.33
N PHE A 235 -15.30 16.06 -12.71
CA PHE A 235 -14.63 16.44 -11.47
C PHE A 235 -13.24 15.82 -11.36
N LYS A 236 -12.37 16.40 -10.53
CA LYS A 236 -11.02 15.84 -10.31
C LYS A 236 -11.03 14.58 -9.45
N GLY A 237 -10.13 13.66 -9.77
CA GLY A 237 -9.92 12.42 -9.02
C GLY A 237 -10.95 11.34 -9.33
N ALA A 238 -11.05 10.32 -8.48
CA ALA A 238 -11.92 9.16 -8.71
C ALA A 238 -12.89 8.96 -7.54
N ALA A 239 -14.19 9.04 -7.81
CA ALA A 239 -15.24 8.83 -6.81
C ALA A 239 -15.90 7.46 -6.96
N TRP A 240 -15.90 6.70 -5.87
CA TRP A 240 -16.38 5.32 -5.83
C TRP A 240 -17.49 5.18 -4.81
N TRP A 241 -18.67 4.76 -5.28
CA TRP A 241 -19.79 4.39 -4.45
C TRP A 241 -19.67 2.92 -4.05
N ILE A 242 -19.89 2.61 -2.78
CA ILE A 242 -19.78 1.26 -2.20
C ILE A 242 -20.92 1.06 -1.22
N ASP A 243 -21.63 -0.06 -1.31
CA ASP A 243 -22.74 -0.41 -0.42
C ASP A 243 -22.46 -1.64 0.46
N PRO A 244 -22.11 -1.45 1.74
CA PRO A 244 -22.04 -2.52 2.73
C PRO A 244 -23.41 -3.01 3.22
N GLY A 245 -24.53 -2.43 2.77
CA GLY A 245 -25.91 -2.88 3.02
C GLY A 245 -26.74 -2.01 3.96
N GLU A 246 -26.12 -1.33 4.93
CA GLU A 246 -26.85 -0.42 5.85
C GLU A 246 -26.89 1.02 5.36
N ARG A 247 -25.77 1.50 4.82
CA ARG A 247 -25.58 2.82 4.22
C ARG A 247 -24.52 2.70 3.16
N ALA A 248 -24.77 3.32 2.01
CA ALA A 248 -23.74 3.43 0.99
C ALA A 248 -22.76 4.54 1.37
N HIS A 249 -21.56 4.47 0.80
CA HIS A 249 -20.55 5.50 0.97
C HIS A 249 -19.94 5.89 -0.37
N ILE A 250 -19.66 7.17 -0.56
CA ILE A 250 -18.72 7.62 -1.59
C ILE A 250 -17.35 7.83 -0.95
N ARG A 251 -16.33 7.14 -1.50
CA ARG A 251 -14.91 7.39 -1.25
C ARG A 251 -14.34 8.10 -2.46
N TRP A 252 -13.85 9.31 -2.27
CA TRP A 252 -13.38 10.14 -3.38
C TRP A 252 -11.88 10.36 -3.30
N VAL A 253 -11.11 9.64 -4.12
CA VAL A 253 -9.65 9.81 -4.18
C VAL A 253 -9.33 11.12 -4.86
N ARG A 254 -8.58 11.99 -4.17
CA ARG A 254 -8.25 13.34 -4.64
C ARG A 254 -6.75 13.46 -4.90
N PRO A 255 -6.33 13.91 -6.12
CA PRO A 255 -4.92 13.97 -6.50
C PRO A 255 -4.20 15.23 -5.99
N GLU A 256 -4.89 16.16 -5.35
CA GLU A 256 -4.26 17.35 -4.78
C GLU A 256 -3.30 17.01 -3.62
N ASP A 257 -2.38 17.94 -3.30
CA ASP A 257 -1.55 17.81 -2.11
C ASP A 257 -2.42 17.67 -0.85
N GLU A 258 -2.04 16.76 0.04
CA GLU A 258 -2.86 16.39 1.20
C GLU A 258 -3.11 17.57 2.15
N ASN A 259 -2.14 18.47 2.30
CA ASN A 259 -2.28 19.62 3.19
C ASN A 259 -3.09 20.74 2.54
N GLU A 260 -2.88 20.97 1.24
CA GLU A 260 -3.68 21.93 0.47
C GLU A 260 -5.15 21.50 0.42
N LEU A 261 -5.41 20.21 0.14
CA LEU A 261 -6.77 19.68 0.15
C LEU A 261 -7.40 19.73 1.54
N LEU A 262 -6.67 19.34 2.59
CA LEU A 262 -7.18 19.46 3.97
C LEU A 262 -7.60 20.90 4.28
N ASN A 263 -6.81 21.87 3.82
CA ASN A 263 -7.12 23.27 4.02
C ASN A 263 -8.37 23.70 3.23
N ALA A 264 -8.49 23.28 1.96
CA ALA A 264 -9.65 23.55 1.15
C ALA A 264 -10.94 22.94 1.73
N LEU A 265 -10.89 21.67 2.14
CA LEU A 265 -12.00 20.98 2.80
C LEU A 265 -12.41 21.68 4.10
N ALA A 266 -11.45 22.20 4.88
CA ALA A 266 -11.75 22.96 6.10
C ALA A 266 -12.52 24.25 5.81
N ARG A 267 -12.17 24.98 4.73
CA ARG A 267 -12.88 26.18 4.28
C ARG A 267 -14.30 25.85 3.84
N VAL A 268 -14.45 24.84 2.98
CA VAL A 268 -15.77 24.39 2.48
C VAL A 268 -16.65 23.87 3.63
N HIS A 269 -16.07 23.16 4.59
CA HIS A 269 -16.79 22.70 5.78
C HIS A 269 -17.21 23.85 6.71
N ALA A 270 -16.37 24.86 6.90
CA ALA A 270 -16.71 26.05 7.69
C ALA A 270 -17.86 26.85 7.07
N ALA A 271 -17.97 26.85 5.73
CA ALA A 271 -19.10 27.41 5.00
C ALA A 271 -20.38 26.55 5.08
N GLY A 272 -20.31 25.35 5.67
CA GLY A 272 -21.44 24.42 5.74
C GLY A 272 -21.72 23.68 4.43
N GLU A 273 -20.79 23.71 3.48
CA GLU A 273 -21.00 23.26 2.11
C GLU A 273 -20.33 21.92 1.78
N LEU A 274 -19.72 21.26 2.77
CA LEU A 274 -19.03 19.97 2.60
C LEU A 274 -20.02 18.79 2.55
N HIS A 275 -20.89 18.78 1.54
CA HIS A 275 -21.88 17.74 1.30
C HIS A 275 -22.12 17.57 -0.22
N LEU A 276 -22.67 16.43 -0.62
CA LEU A 276 -22.96 16.06 -2.02
C LEU A 276 -24.43 16.32 -2.41
N GLY A 277 -25.11 17.20 -1.68
CA GLY A 277 -26.56 17.43 -1.79
C GLY A 277 -27.36 16.87 -0.61
N GLU A 278 -28.69 16.87 -0.74
CA GLU A 278 -29.62 16.38 0.28
C GLU A 278 -29.37 14.89 0.59
N GLY A 279 -29.50 14.48 1.85
CA GLY A 279 -29.29 13.09 2.28
C GLY A 279 -27.83 12.65 2.44
N SER A 280 -26.87 13.40 1.89
CA SER A 280 -25.44 13.10 2.07
C SER A 280 -24.88 13.67 3.38
N LYS A 281 -23.95 12.95 4.00
CA LYS A 281 -23.28 13.39 5.24
C LYS A 281 -21.79 13.11 5.17
N PHE A 282 -20.96 14.14 5.37
CA PHE A 282 -19.52 13.95 5.50
C PHE A 282 -19.20 13.05 6.70
N ALA A 283 -18.58 11.91 6.42
CA ALA A 283 -18.23 10.91 7.41
C ALA A 283 -16.86 11.20 8.02
N GLY A 284 -15.88 11.49 7.16
CA GLY A 284 -14.50 11.71 7.55
C GLY A 284 -13.57 11.68 6.35
N VAL A 285 -12.29 11.43 6.63
CA VAL A 285 -11.24 11.38 5.62
C VAL A 285 -10.25 10.28 6.00
N PHE A 286 -9.56 9.71 5.02
CA PHE A 286 -8.37 8.90 5.27
C PHE A 286 -7.28 9.26 4.28
N ARG A 287 -6.05 8.86 4.59
CA ARG A 287 -4.88 9.03 3.73
C ARG A 287 -4.35 7.67 3.32
N THR A 288 -3.97 7.54 2.07
CA THR A 288 -3.33 6.35 1.54
C THR A 288 -2.50 6.74 0.32
N HIS A 289 -1.36 6.09 0.10
CA HIS A 289 -0.51 6.30 -1.08
C HIS A 289 -0.21 7.78 -1.40
N GLY A 290 -0.03 8.62 -0.38
CA GLY A 290 0.31 10.03 -0.54
C GLY A 290 -0.84 10.92 -1.04
N VAL A 291 -2.07 10.39 -1.03
CA VAL A 291 -3.29 11.11 -1.41
C VAL A 291 -4.34 11.02 -0.30
N MET A 292 -5.29 11.95 -0.36
CA MET A 292 -6.36 12.06 0.62
C MET A 292 -7.70 11.63 0.01
N VAL A 293 -8.49 10.91 0.81
CA VAL A 293 -9.78 10.32 0.40
C VAL A 293 -10.88 10.77 1.35
N PRO A 294 -11.56 11.90 1.08
CA PRO A 294 -12.78 12.26 1.80
C PRO A 294 -13.92 11.27 1.54
N VAL A 295 -14.77 11.09 2.56
CA VAL A 295 -15.83 10.06 2.58
C VAL A 295 -17.18 10.67 2.98
N TRP A 296 -18.24 10.26 2.29
CA TRP A 296 -19.63 10.63 2.61
C TRP A 296 -20.49 9.40 2.81
N ASP A 297 -21.30 9.40 3.87
CA ASP A 297 -22.41 8.45 4.07
C ASP A 297 -23.62 8.89 3.24
N LEU A 298 -24.30 7.92 2.64
CA LEU A 298 -25.39 8.09 1.70
C LEU A 298 -26.54 7.11 2.01
N ASP A 299 -27.72 7.45 1.50
CA ASP A 299 -28.83 6.50 1.38
C ASP A 299 -28.51 5.49 0.28
N ASN A 300 -28.51 4.19 0.60
CA ASN A 300 -28.20 3.14 -0.37
C ASN A 300 -29.36 2.77 -1.27
N SER A 301 -30.56 3.29 -1.03
CA SER A 301 -31.70 3.13 -1.95
C SER A 301 -31.58 3.98 -3.22
N TRP A 302 -30.63 4.92 -3.25
CA TRP A 302 -30.39 5.81 -4.39
C TRP A 302 -29.34 5.23 -5.32
N GLU A 303 -29.58 5.37 -6.63
CA GLU A 303 -28.60 4.92 -7.64
C GLU A 303 -27.28 5.70 -7.54
N PRO A 304 -26.12 5.04 -7.69
CA PRO A 304 -24.80 5.66 -7.53
C PRO A 304 -24.60 6.94 -8.34
N GLN A 305 -25.06 6.93 -9.60
CA GLN A 305 -24.88 8.04 -10.53
C GLN A 305 -25.71 9.28 -10.16
N THR A 306 -26.70 9.17 -9.26
CA THR A 306 -27.49 10.31 -8.75
C THR A 306 -26.60 11.35 -8.05
N TRP A 307 -25.49 10.91 -7.46
CA TRP A 307 -24.56 11.76 -6.71
C TRP A 307 -23.59 12.56 -7.60
N GLN A 308 -23.57 12.32 -8.92
CA GLN A 308 -22.70 13.01 -9.87
C GLN A 308 -22.76 14.53 -9.73
N LYS A 309 -23.96 15.13 -9.78
CA LYS A 309 -24.11 16.59 -9.72
C LYS A 309 -23.62 17.17 -8.41
N GLY A 310 -23.76 16.42 -7.32
CA GLY A 310 -23.25 16.78 -6.01
C GLY A 310 -21.71 16.82 -5.98
N LEU A 311 -21.07 15.81 -6.57
CA LEU A 311 -19.61 15.76 -6.72
C LEU A 311 -19.09 16.90 -7.59
N GLU A 312 -19.69 17.15 -8.76
CA GLU A 312 -19.29 18.25 -9.65
C GLU A 312 -19.45 19.63 -8.99
N ALA A 313 -20.53 19.83 -8.25
CA ALA A 313 -20.74 21.07 -7.51
C ALA A 313 -19.72 21.23 -6.36
N LEU A 314 -19.43 20.16 -5.64
CA LEU A 314 -18.46 20.19 -4.56
C LEU A 314 -17.03 20.35 -5.08
N ASP A 315 -16.68 19.74 -6.22
CA ASP A 315 -15.38 19.90 -6.87
C ASP A 315 -15.09 21.38 -7.17
N LYS A 316 -16.07 22.09 -7.72
CA LYS A 316 -15.96 23.53 -7.99
C LYS A 316 -15.67 24.33 -6.72
N LYS A 317 -16.38 24.04 -5.63
CA LYS A 317 -16.16 24.69 -4.32
C LYS A 317 -14.78 24.37 -3.75
N ILE A 318 -14.32 23.14 -3.88
CA ILE A 318 -12.97 22.73 -3.49
C ILE A 318 -11.93 23.47 -4.32
N ALA A 319 -12.11 23.57 -5.64
CA ALA A 319 -11.21 24.30 -6.53
C ALA A 319 -11.13 25.80 -6.19
N GLU A 320 -12.26 26.43 -5.89
CA GLU A 320 -12.31 27.82 -5.40
C GLU A 320 -11.59 27.98 -4.05
N ALA A 321 -11.79 27.04 -3.13
CA ALA A 321 -11.13 27.04 -1.82
C ALA A 321 -9.62 26.76 -1.89
N LEU A 322 -9.16 25.99 -2.88
CA LEU A 322 -7.75 25.76 -3.20
C LEU A 322 -7.09 27.01 -3.77
N ALA A 323 -7.79 27.72 -4.67
CA ALA A 323 -7.30 28.97 -5.26
C ALA A 323 -7.23 30.14 -4.24
N ASN A 324 -7.84 29.99 -3.06
CA ASN A 324 -7.83 31.01 -2.02
C ASN A 324 -6.49 31.08 -1.27
N ASP A 325 -5.67 32.06 -1.65
CA ASP A 325 -4.35 32.37 -1.08
C ASP A 325 -4.43 33.38 0.09
N SER A 326 -5.54 33.43 0.83
CA SER A 326 -5.65 34.30 2.01
C SER A 326 -4.60 34.00 3.10
N GLY A 327 -3.97 32.81 3.05
CA GLY A 327 -2.90 32.35 3.94
C GLY A 327 -3.28 32.21 5.42
N ARG A 328 -4.50 32.62 5.80
CA ARG A 328 -4.96 32.68 7.19
C ARG A 328 -6.34 32.07 7.30
N PHE A 329 -6.49 31.20 8.30
CA PHE A 329 -7.76 30.62 8.66
C PHE A 329 -8.55 31.53 9.60
N SER A 330 -9.85 31.63 9.37
CA SER A 330 -10.79 32.12 10.37
C SER A 330 -10.86 31.15 11.57
N PRO A 331 -11.37 31.59 12.73
CA PRO A 331 -11.63 30.69 13.86
C PRO A 331 -12.53 29.49 13.49
N GLU A 332 -13.52 29.71 12.63
CA GLU A 332 -14.43 28.68 12.13
C GLU A 332 -13.71 27.68 11.22
N GLU A 333 -12.88 28.16 10.30
CA GLU A 333 -12.05 27.33 9.41
C GLU A 333 -11.04 26.50 10.21
N GLN A 334 -10.42 27.09 11.24
CA GLN A 334 -9.53 26.38 12.13
C GLN A 334 -10.26 25.28 12.91
N LYS A 335 -11.47 25.56 13.41
CA LYS A 335 -12.31 24.57 14.10
C LYS A 335 -12.75 23.45 13.13
N ALA A 336 -13.12 23.80 11.90
CA ALA A 336 -13.46 22.85 10.85
C ALA A 336 -12.28 21.92 10.53
N LYS A 337 -11.07 22.47 10.36
CA LYS A 337 -9.84 21.68 10.17
C LYS A 337 -9.63 20.69 11.30
N GLN A 338 -9.71 21.13 12.55
CA GLN A 338 -9.57 20.23 13.71
C GLN A 338 -10.65 19.14 13.72
N THR A 339 -11.87 19.47 13.29
CA THR A 339 -12.95 18.49 13.18
C THR A 339 -12.64 17.43 12.13
N ILE A 340 -12.16 17.83 10.95
CA ILE A 340 -11.77 16.90 9.87
C ILE A 340 -10.62 16.00 10.34
N VAL A 341 -9.57 16.57 10.94
CA VAL A 341 -8.43 15.81 11.48
C VAL A 341 -8.87 14.83 12.57
N SER A 342 -9.82 15.21 13.43
CA SER A 342 -10.35 14.31 14.46
C SER A 342 -11.19 13.15 13.90
N ARG A 343 -11.67 13.29 12.66
CA ARG A 343 -12.44 12.29 11.91
C ARG A 343 -11.58 11.55 10.89
N GLU A 344 -10.27 11.68 11.00
CA GLU A 344 -9.36 10.93 10.15
C GLU A 344 -9.36 9.45 10.58
N VAL A 345 -9.65 8.57 9.63
CA VAL A 345 -9.65 7.13 9.83
C VAL A 345 -8.37 6.56 9.24
N THR A 346 -7.74 5.62 9.93
CA THR A 346 -6.64 4.83 9.38
C THR A 346 -7.22 3.55 8.81
N ILE A 347 -7.11 3.35 7.50
CA ILE A 347 -7.39 2.07 6.86
C ILE A 347 -6.16 1.16 7.07
N ARG A 348 -6.38 -0.12 7.35
CA ARG A 348 -5.31 -1.12 7.53
C ARG A 348 -5.52 -2.29 6.60
#